data_AF-A0AAD6FC34-F1
#
_entry.id   AF-A0AAD6FC34-F1
#
_cell.length_a   1.000
_cell.length_b   1.000
_cell.length_c   1.000
_cell.angle_alpha   90.00
_cell.angle_beta   90.00
_cell.angle_gamma   90.00
#
_symmetry.space_group_name_H-M   'P 1'
#
loop_
_entity.id
_entity.type
_entity.pdbx_description
1 polymer ?
#
loop_
_entity_poly.entity_id
_entity_poly.type
_entity_poly.pdbx_seq_one_letter_code
_entity_poly.pdbx_strand_id
1 'polypeptide(L)'
;MKKGNIFLSDYKIMEGLATKVIDGKPTVVTPALCLLYLNPQKKLLPIAIQLSWQPSEENPIFLPTDTESDWMLAKMFVRSADALHHLSVSNLLRTHLLPEVFTMATLRNLPKNHPLHKSSLDKEGQLELMRRGLSRTTYSSLCLPENIAARGLESIPNFHFRDDALRLWSIN
;
A
#
# COMPACT_ATOMS: atom_id res chain seq x y z
N MET A 1 7.37 18.92 -10.21
CA MET A 1 6.43 17.90 -10.73
C MET A 1 6.68 17.48 -12.19
N LYS A 2 7.04 18.39 -13.11
CA LYS A 2 7.22 18.07 -14.55
C LYS A 2 8.27 17.00 -14.92
N LYS A 3 9.20 16.65 -14.01
CA LYS A 3 10.28 15.66 -14.24
C LYS A 3 9.98 14.25 -13.71
N GLY A 4 8.80 14.01 -13.12
CA GLY A 4 8.43 12.67 -12.61
C GLY A 4 9.29 12.16 -11.43
N ASN A 5 9.89 13.05 -10.67
CA ASN A 5 10.83 12.74 -9.58
C ASN A 5 10.31 13.12 -8.19
N ILE A 6 9.02 13.43 -8.07
CA ILE A 6 8.34 13.73 -6.81
C ILE A 6 7.29 12.67 -6.58
N PHE A 7 7.28 12.08 -5.39
CA PHE A 7 6.39 11.00 -4.99
C PHE A 7 5.66 11.38 -3.71
N LEU A 8 4.50 10.78 -3.47
CA LEU A 8 3.69 11.04 -2.29
C LEU A 8 3.31 9.72 -1.63
N SER A 9 3.56 9.64 -0.32
CA SER A 9 2.91 8.66 0.55
C SER A 9 1.74 9.35 1.26
N ASP A 10 0.53 8.88 0.98
CA ASP A 10 -0.72 9.47 1.43
C ASP A 10 -1.44 8.50 2.38
N TYR A 11 -1.58 8.89 3.65
CA TYR A 11 -2.30 8.15 4.68
C TYR A 11 -3.65 8.77 5.04
N LYS A 12 -4.26 9.55 4.14
CA LYS A 12 -5.58 10.18 4.35
C LYS A 12 -6.69 9.18 4.74
N ILE A 13 -6.56 7.91 4.36
CA ILE A 13 -7.47 6.84 4.82
C ILE A 13 -7.61 6.75 6.36
N MET A 14 -6.66 7.33 7.11
CA MET A 14 -6.71 7.39 8.56
C MET A 14 -7.52 8.54 9.14
N GLU A 15 -7.98 9.47 8.31
CA GLU A 15 -8.73 10.65 8.72
C GLU A 15 -10.05 10.23 9.39
N GLY A 16 -10.27 10.71 10.62
CA GLY A 16 -11.50 10.46 11.37
C GLY A 16 -11.66 9.04 11.93
N LEU A 17 -10.62 8.20 11.89
CA LEU A 17 -10.70 6.86 12.48
C LEU A 17 -10.82 6.94 14.01
N ALA A 18 -11.71 6.12 14.57
CA ALA A 18 -11.84 5.95 16.01
C ALA A 18 -10.58 5.29 16.59
N THR A 19 -10.10 5.81 17.71
CA THR A 19 -8.90 5.32 18.38
C THR A 19 -9.21 4.75 19.75
N LYS A 20 -8.34 3.89 20.26
CA LYS A 20 -8.49 3.34 21.61
C LYS A 20 -8.19 4.41 22.64
N VAL A 21 -8.83 4.33 23.80
CA VAL A 21 -8.48 5.14 24.96
C VAL A 21 -7.62 4.30 25.90
N ILE A 22 -6.41 4.75 26.17
CA ILE A 22 -5.45 4.13 27.09
C ILE A 22 -5.19 5.14 28.20
N ASP A 23 -5.42 4.73 29.46
CA ASP A 23 -5.27 5.59 30.65
C ASP A 23 -6.06 6.91 30.56
N GLY A 24 -7.28 6.84 30.04
CA GLY A 24 -8.15 8.01 29.85
C GLY A 24 -7.74 8.93 28.71
N LYS A 25 -6.69 8.61 27.95
CA LYS A 25 -6.21 9.40 26.79
C LYS A 25 -6.46 8.65 25.48
N PRO A 26 -7.06 9.29 24.46
CA PRO A 26 -7.18 8.68 23.15
C PRO A 26 -5.79 8.49 22.53
N THR A 27 -5.56 7.33 21.92
CA THR A 27 -4.35 7.09 21.13
C THR A 27 -4.41 7.92 19.86
N VAL A 28 -3.25 8.34 19.37
CA VAL A 28 -3.17 9.23 18.20
C VAL A 28 -2.91 8.40 16.94
N VAL A 29 -3.68 8.68 15.90
CA VAL A 29 -3.43 8.20 14.54
C VAL A 29 -3.39 9.44 13.64
N THR A 30 -2.48 9.46 12.67
CA THR A 30 -2.24 10.65 11.84
C THR A 30 -2.55 10.34 10.38
N PRO A 31 -3.42 11.12 9.70
CA PRO A 31 -3.60 11.04 8.26
C PRO A 31 -2.46 11.76 7.53
N ALA A 32 -1.23 11.30 7.79
CA ALA A 32 -0.03 12.00 7.37
C ALA A 32 0.16 11.98 5.85
N LEU A 33 0.75 13.05 5.33
CA LEU A 33 1.23 13.19 3.96
C LEU A 33 2.75 13.32 4.00
N CYS A 34 3.45 12.47 3.26
CA CYS A 34 4.91 12.52 3.16
C CYS A 34 5.32 12.69 1.70
N LEU A 35 5.91 13.85 1.39
CA LEU A 35 6.42 14.16 0.07
C LEU A 35 7.86 13.68 -0.05
N LEU A 36 8.15 12.93 -1.11
CA LEU A 36 9.47 12.36 -1.36
C LEU A 36 10.04 12.86 -2.68
N TYR A 37 11.36 13.05 -2.69
CA TYR A 37 12.13 13.44 -3.85
C TYR A 37 13.10 12.34 -4.24
N LEU A 38 13.05 11.93 -5.52
CA LEU A 38 14.07 11.09 -6.12
C LEU A 38 15.22 11.97 -6.61
N ASN A 39 16.32 11.94 -5.87
CA ASN A 39 17.48 12.77 -6.18
C ASN A 39 18.31 12.22 -7.36
N PRO A 40 19.25 13.00 -7.93
CA PRO A 40 20.11 12.55 -9.02
C PRO A 40 20.95 11.31 -8.67
N GLN A 41 21.24 11.11 -7.38
CA GLN A 41 21.94 9.93 -6.84
C GLN A 41 21.04 8.70 -6.69
N LYS A 42 19.82 8.73 -7.26
CA LYS A 42 18.89 7.60 -7.30
C LYS A 42 18.41 7.16 -5.91
N LYS A 43 18.41 8.07 -4.94
CA LYS A 43 17.86 7.87 -3.58
C LYS A 43 16.54 8.62 -3.45
N LEU A 44 15.56 7.95 -2.85
CA LEU A 44 14.27 8.55 -2.51
C LEU A 44 14.35 9.11 -1.08
N LEU A 45 14.13 10.41 -0.93
CA LEU A 45 14.31 11.13 0.33
C LEU A 45 13.03 11.87 0.72
N PRO A 46 12.61 11.83 1.99
CA PRO A 46 11.52 12.68 2.46
C PRO A 46 11.97 14.15 2.46
N ILE A 47 11.15 15.03 1.90
CA ILE A 47 11.44 16.46 1.77
C ILE A 47 10.40 17.36 2.44
N ALA A 48 9.22 16.83 2.75
CA ALA A 48 8.20 17.52 3.52
C ALA A 48 7.23 16.51 4.14
N ILE A 49 6.76 16.77 5.36
CA ILE A 49 5.76 15.95 6.06
C ILE A 49 4.67 16.87 6.61
N GLN A 50 3.40 16.51 6.42
CA GLN A 50 2.26 17.14 7.08
C GLN A 50 1.49 16.07 7.85
N LEU A 51 1.20 16.29 9.14
CA LEU A 51 0.66 15.24 10.03
C LEU A 51 -0.86 15.15 10.04
N SER A 52 -1.56 16.22 9.65
CA SER A 52 -2.99 16.22 9.40
C SER A 52 -3.31 16.65 7.98
N TRP A 53 -4.47 16.25 7.45
CA TRP A 53 -4.89 16.55 6.09
C TRP A 53 -5.16 18.06 5.87
N GLN A 54 -5.77 18.73 6.85
CA GLN A 54 -6.16 20.14 6.74
C GLN A 54 -4.99 21.06 7.12
N PRO A 55 -4.51 21.95 6.23
CA PRO A 55 -3.51 22.94 6.58
C PRO A 55 -4.05 23.93 7.62
N SER A 56 -3.26 24.21 8.66
CA SER A 56 -3.57 25.24 9.67
C SER A 56 -2.28 25.72 10.35
N GLU A 57 -2.36 26.82 11.10
CA GLU A 57 -1.22 27.28 11.92
C GLU A 57 -0.77 26.22 12.94
N GLU A 58 -1.70 25.39 13.43
CA GLU A 58 -1.44 24.29 14.37
C GLU A 58 -0.99 22.98 13.68
N ASN A 59 -1.04 22.91 12.35
CA ASN A 59 -0.61 21.76 11.56
C ASN A 59 0.40 22.21 10.49
N PRO A 60 1.64 22.51 10.91
CA PRO A 60 2.68 22.98 10.00
C PRO A 60 3.16 21.86 9.07
N ILE A 61 3.83 22.27 8.00
CA ILE A 61 4.60 21.37 7.14
C ILE A 61 6.00 21.28 7.74
N PHE A 62 6.37 20.09 8.20
CA PHE A 62 7.71 19.78 8.70
C PHE A 62 8.67 19.56 7.53
N LEU A 63 9.87 20.13 7.65
CA LEU A 63 10.92 20.07 6.66
C LEU A 63 12.21 19.46 7.25
N PRO A 64 13.10 18.88 6.41
CA PRO A 64 14.41 18.40 6.86
C PRO A 64 15.31 19.49 7.47
N THR A 65 14.97 20.77 7.28
CA THR A 65 15.69 21.94 7.82
C THR A 65 15.20 22.36 9.21
N ASP A 66 14.11 21.78 9.70
CA ASP A 66 13.64 22.00 11.07
C ASP A 66 14.62 21.39 12.08
N THR A 67 14.32 21.54 13.37
CA THR A 67 15.16 20.92 14.41
C THR A 67 15.22 19.40 14.22
N GLU A 68 16.34 18.79 14.60
CA GLU A 68 16.51 17.33 14.47
C GLU A 68 15.39 16.56 15.17
N SER A 69 14.98 17.03 16.36
CA SER A 69 13.89 16.46 17.15
C SER A 69 12.54 16.56 16.44
N ASP A 70 12.20 17.72 15.90
CA ASP A 70 10.91 17.93 15.21
C ASP A 70 10.82 17.09 13.94
N TRP A 71 11.90 17.08 13.14
CA TRP A 71 11.95 16.28 11.93
C TRP A 71 11.94 14.77 12.23
N MET A 72 12.62 14.34 13.29
CA MET A 72 12.57 12.95 13.74
C MET A 72 11.16 12.57 14.18
N LEU A 73 10.51 13.41 14.98
CA LEU A 73 9.16 13.17 15.48
C LEU A 73 8.14 13.08 14.33
N ALA A 74 8.21 13.99 13.35
CA ALA A 74 7.35 13.95 12.17
C ALA A 74 7.51 12.63 11.38
N LYS A 75 8.75 12.16 11.19
CA LYS A 75 9.01 10.86 10.56
C LYS A 75 8.47 9.70 11.39
N MET A 76 8.57 9.75 12.72
CA MET A 76 8.02 8.70 13.60
C MET A 76 6.50 8.57 13.45
N PHE A 77 5.77 9.70 13.35
CA PHE A 77 4.33 9.66 13.09
C PHE A 77 3.99 9.05 11.72
N VAL A 78 4.74 9.40 10.67
CA VAL A 78 4.60 8.76 9.35
C VAL A 78 4.85 7.26 9.41
N ARG A 79 5.87 6.80 10.16
CA ARG A 79 6.15 5.37 10.34
C ARG A 79 5.05 4.67 11.14
N SER A 80 4.48 5.34 12.14
CA SER A 80 3.33 4.82 12.90
C SER A 80 2.11 4.61 12.00
N ALA A 81 1.78 5.61 11.17
CA ALA A 81 0.72 5.48 10.17
C ALA A 81 1.01 4.34 9.18
N ASP A 82 2.22 4.27 8.61
CA ASP A 82 2.59 3.17 7.72
C ASP A 82 2.42 1.80 8.36
N ALA A 83 2.84 1.63 9.62
CA ALA A 83 2.71 0.36 10.34
C ALA A 83 1.26 -0.08 10.53
N LEU A 84 0.37 0.86 10.91
CA LEU A 84 -1.06 0.57 11.05
C LEU A 84 -1.71 0.22 9.71
N HIS A 85 -1.43 1.00 8.66
CA HIS A 85 -1.94 0.72 7.33
C HIS A 85 -1.42 -0.63 6.80
N HIS A 86 -0.12 -0.91 6.98
CA HIS A 86 0.49 -2.17 6.59
C HIS A 86 -0.19 -3.35 7.27
N LEU A 87 -0.32 -3.33 8.59
CA LEU A 87 -0.88 -4.45 9.34
C LEU A 87 -2.35 -4.71 8.96
N SER A 88 -3.16 -3.66 8.91
CA SER A 88 -4.60 -3.79 8.69
C SER A 88 -4.95 -4.03 7.22
N VAL A 89 -4.37 -3.26 6.30
CA VAL A 89 -4.75 -3.26 4.88
C VAL A 89 -3.82 -4.16 4.07
N SER A 90 -2.51 -3.87 4.07
CA SER A 90 -1.57 -4.57 3.21
C SER A 90 -1.40 -6.04 3.59
N ASN A 91 -1.43 -6.35 4.89
CA ASN A 91 -1.31 -7.71 5.39
C ASN A 91 -2.70 -8.31 5.62
N LEU A 92 -3.37 -8.01 6.74
CA LEU A 92 -4.58 -8.73 7.15
C LEU A 92 -5.66 -8.78 6.04
N LEU A 93 -6.05 -7.62 5.51
CA LEU A 93 -7.10 -7.57 4.49
C LEU A 93 -6.66 -8.23 3.17
N ARG A 94 -5.51 -7.82 2.61
CA ARG A 94 -5.11 -8.23 1.25
C ARG A 94 -4.50 -9.63 1.18
N THR A 95 -3.81 -10.13 2.20
CA THR A 95 -3.13 -11.43 2.17
C THR A 95 -3.85 -12.54 2.91
N HIS A 96 -4.80 -12.22 3.81
CA HIS A 96 -5.57 -13.24 4.54
C HIS A 96 -7.05 -13.22 4.19
N LEU A 97 -7.75 -12.10 4.45
CA LEU A 97 -9.21 -12.05 4.34
C LEU A 97 -9.68 -12.14 2.89
N LEU A 98 -8.99 -11.48 1.96
CA LEU A 98 -9.34 -11.57 0.55
C LEU A 98 -9.14 -13.01 -0.02
N PRO A 99 -8.01 -13.69 0.22
CA PRO A 99 -7.87 -15.11 -0.14
C PRO A 99 -8.88 -16.05 0.52
N GLU A 100 -9.34 -15.76 1.74
CA GLU A 100 -10.41 -16.53 2.39
C GLU A 100 -11.72 -16.46 1.60
N VAL A 101 -12.07 -15.28 1.06
CA VAL A 101 -13.24 -15.13 0.18
C VAL A 101 -13.12 -16.04 -1.05
N PHE A 102 -11.96 -16.08 -1.70
CA PHE A 102 -11.73 -16.99 -2.84
C PHE A 102 -11.84 -18.45 -2.43
N THR A 103 -11.33 -18.81 -1.25
CA THR A 103 -11.41 -20.17 -0.70
C THR A 103 -12.87 -20.57 -0.46
N MET A 104 -13.64 -19.74 0.23
CA MET A 104 -15.04 -20.00 0.53
C MET A 104 -15.91 -20.03 -0.72
N ALA A 105 -15.67 -19.12 -1.68
CA ALA A 105 -16.36 -19.12 -2.97
C ALA A 105 -16.09 -20.41 -3.75
N THR A 106 -14.85 -20.89 -3.75
CA THR A 106 -14.45 -22.16 -4.38
C THR A 106 -15.16 -23.34 -3.72
N LEU A 107 -15.09 -23.45 -2.39
CA LEU A 107 -15.69 -24.57 -1.65
C LEU A 107 -17.22 -24.64 -1.79
N ARG A 108 -17.89 -23.48 -1.88
CA ARG A 108 -19.36 -23.41 -1.95
C ARG A 108 -19.91 -23.61 -3.37
N ASN A 109 -19.18 -23.17 -4.39
CA ASN A 109 -19.72 -23.10 -5.75
C ASN A 109 -19.07 -24.08 -6.72
N LEU A 110 -17.91 -24.63 -6.40
CA LEU A 110 -17.23 -25.60 -7.25
C LEU A 110 -17.30 -26.98 -6.59
N PRO A 111 -17.90 -28.00 -7.24
CA PRO A 111 -17.92 -29.35 -6.68
C PRO A 111 -16.52 -29.96 -6.68
N LYS A 112 -16.24 -30.95 -5.82
CA LYS A 112 -14.89 -31.54 -5.67
C LYS A 112 -14.30 -32.04 -6.98
N ASN A 113 -15.12 -32.48 -7.93
CA ASN A 113 -14.66 -32.95 -9.24
C ASN A 113 -14.44 -31.84 -10.28
N HIS A 114 -14.74 -30.58 -9.96
CA HIS A 114 -14.51 -29.44 -10.84
C HIS A 114 -12.99 -29.24 -11.06
N PRO A 115 -12.51 -28.99 -12.29
CA PRO A 115 -11.07 -28.77 -12.58
C PRO A 115 -10.42 -27.60 -11.81
N LEU A 116 -11.25 -26.68 -11.31
CA LEU A 116 -10.83 -25.55 -10.46
C LEU A 116 -10.78 -25.91 -8.96
N HIS A 117 -11.44 -26.99 -8.55
CA HIS A 117 -11.47 -27.49 -7.18
C HIS A 117 -10.45 -28.63 -6.99
N LYS A 118 -10.42 -29.60 -7.89
CA LYS A 118 -9.29 -30.52 -8.09
C LYS A 118 -8.32 -29.81 -9.01
N SER A 119 -7.38 -29.02 -8.50
CA SER A 119 -6.51 -28.27 -9.41
C SER A 119 -5.64 -29.22 -10.26
N SER A 120 -6.03 -29.38 -11.54
CA SER A 120 -5.17 -29.84 -12.63
C SER A 120 -4.55 -28.66 -13.38
N LEU A 121 -4.92 -27.44 -12.98
CA LEU A 121 -4.36 -26.21 -13.50
C LEU A 121 -3.00 -25.99 -12.85
N ASP A 122 -2.02 -25.69 -13.69
CA ASP A 122 -0.81 -25.05 -13.25
C ASP A 122 -1.10 -23.61 -12.83
N LYS A 123 -0.04 -22.87 -12.48
CA LYS A 123 -0.15 -21.49 -12.04
C LYS A 123 -0.84 -20.58 -13.06
N GLU A 124 -0.74 -20.83 -14.37
CA GLU A 124 -1.37 -20.00 -15.41
C GLU A 124 -2.88 -20.14 -15.40
N GLY A 125 -3.37 -21.38 -15.36
CA GLY A 125 -4.80 -21.63 -15.32
C GLY A 125 -5.46 -21.07 -14.05
N GLN A 126 -4.75 -21.13 -12.92
CA GLN A 126 -5.22 -20.49 -11.69
C GLN A 126 -5.21 -18.96 -11.80
N LEU A 127 -4.14 -18.37 -12.36
CA LEU A 127 -4.01 -16.93 -12.53
C LEU A 127 -5.07 -16.35 -13.49
N GLU A 128 -5.36 -17.02 -14.60
CA GLU A 128 -6.37 -16.60 -15.59
C GLU A 128 -7.80 -16.73 -15.03
N LEU A 129 -8.08 -17.74 -14.22
CA LEU A 129 -9.37 -17.84 -13.54
C LEU A 129 -9.53 -16.71 -12.51
N MET A 130 -8.51 -16.47 -11.69
CA MET A 130 -8.48 -15.33 -10.77
C MET A 130 -8.65 -14.03 -11.55
N ARG A 131 -7.98 -13.87 -12.71
CA ARG A 131 -8.12 -12.73 -13.62
C ARG A 131 -9.58 -12.48 -14.02
N ARG A 132 -10.29 -13.53 -14.43
CA ARG A 132 -11.71 -13.46 -14.83
C ARG A 132 -12.65 -13.18 -13.67
N GLY A 133 -12.47 -13.82 -12.52
CA GLY A 133 -13.27 -13.58 -11.32
C GLY A 133 -13.09 -12.15 -10.79
N LEU A 134 -11.87 -11.65 -10.90
CA LEU A 134 -11.49 -10.33 -10.42
C LEU A 134 -11.89 -9.22 -11.41
N SER A 135 -12.10 -9.50 -12.70
CA SER A 135 -12.63 -8.53 -13.69
C SER A 135 -14.03 -7.98 -13.36
N ARG A 136 -14.68 -8.55 -12.34
CA ARG A 136 -15.99 -8.14 -11.79
C ARG A 136 -15.88 -7.35 -10.47
N THR A 137 -14.67 -7.09 -9.98
CA THR A 137 -14.35 -6.30 -8.79
C THR A 137 -13.31 -5.24 -9.21
N THR A 138 -13.12 -4.10 -8.54
CA THR A 138 -12.12 -3.12 -9.02
C THR A 138 -10.68 -3.65 -8.86
N TYR A 139 -10.16 -4.14 -9.99
CA TYR A 139 -9.10 -5.14 -10.21
C TYR A 139 -7.65 -4.64 -10.09
N SER A 140 -7.39 -3.38 -10.46
CA SER A 140 -6.02 -2.88 -10.73
C SER A 140 -5.10 -2.87 -9.51
N SER A 141 -5.62 -2.95 -8.29
CA SER A 141 -4.79 -3.02 -7.08
C SER A 141 -4.26 -4.41 -6.75
N LEU A 142 -4.86 -5.46 -7.34
CA LEU A 142 -4.53 -6.86 -7.08
C LEU A 142 -3.68 -7.48 -8.18
N CYS A 143 -3.53 -6.77 -9.29
CA CYS A 143 -2.69 -7.18 -10.42
C CYS A 143 -1.48 -6.30 -10.46
N LEU A 144 -0.33 -6.93 -10.23
CA LEU A 144 0.90 -6.23 -9.91
C LEU A 144 1.37 -5.32 -11.04
N PRO A 145 1.39 -5.73 -12.32
CA PRO A 145 1.80 -4.85 -13.42
C PRO A 145 0.92 -3.58 -13.50
N GLU A 146 -0.39 -3.74 -13.45
CA GLU A 146 -1.35 -2.64 -13.49
C GLU A 146 -1.22 -1.74 -12.26
N ASN A 147 -0.97 -2.30 -11.07
CA ASN A 147 -0.76 -1.53 -9.85
C ASN A 147 0.49 -0.65 -9.93
N ILE A 148 1.60 -1.21 -10.42
CA ILE A 148 2.88 -0.51 -10.57
C ILE A 148 2.74 0.63 -11.59
N ALA A 149 2.12 0.36 -12.74
CA ALA A 149 1.89 1.34 -13.80
C ALA A 149 0.93 2.46 -13.32
N ALA A 150 -0.19 2.11 -12.69
CA ALA A 150 -1.15 3.08 -12.18
C ALA A 150 -0.57 4.03 -11.13
N ARG A 151 0.47 3.60 -10.39
CA ARG A 151 1.19 4.41 -9.42
C ARG A 151 2.41 5.14 -10.00
N GLY A 152 2.69 4.98 -11.29
CA GLY A 152 3.85 5.58 -11.96
C GLY A 152 5.20 5.12 -11.40
N LEU A 153 5.27 3.88 -10.89
CA LEU A 153 6.47 3.37 -10.20
C LEU A 153 7.38 2.56 -11.12
N GLU A 154 7.08 2.46 -12.41
CA GLU A 154 7.80 1.64 -13.39
C GLU A 154 9.26 2.03 -13.54
N SER A 155 9.56 3.34 -13.50
CA SER A 155 10.90 3.87 -13.79
C SER A 155 11.74 4.18 -12.54
N ILE A 156 11.24 3.87 -11.34
CA ILE A 156 11.98 4.16 -10.10
C ILE A 156 13.21 3.25 -10.02
N PRO A 157 14.43 3.79 -9.84
CA PRO A 157 15.64 2.99 -9.65
C PRO A 157 15.62 2.29 -8.29
N ASN A 158 16.29 1.14 -8.18
CA ASN A 158 16.48 0.41 -6.91
C ASN A 158 15.17 0.01 -6.20
N PHE A 159 14.09 -0.21 -6.96
CA PHE A 159 12.81 -0.65 -6.41
C PHE A 159 12.70 -2.19 -6.45
N HIS A 160 13.49 -2.85 -5.61
CA HIS A 160 13.67 -4.31 -5.63
C HIS A 160 12.36 -5.10 -5.50
N PHE A 161 11.43 -4.66 -4.64
CA PHE A 161 10.11 -5.29 -4.54
C PHE A 161 9.40 -5.35 -5.90
N ARG A 162 9.36 -4.25 -6.65
CA ARG A 162 8.74 -4.22 -7.99
C ARG A 162 9.45 -5.21 -8.91
N ASP A 163 10.78 -5.13 -8.97
CA ASP A 163 11.57 -5.89 -9.93
C ASP A 163 11.41 -7.40 -9.71
N ASP A 164 11.50 -7.86 -8.46
CA ASP A 164 11.36 -9.27 -8.11
C ASP A 164 9.91 -9.74 -8.22
N ALA A 165 8.95 -8.93 -7.76
CA ALA A 165 7.54 -9.32 -7.80
C ALA A 165 7.00 -9.36 -9.24
N LEU A 166 7.43 -8.46 -10.13
CA LEU A 166 7.06 -8.51 -11.56
C LEU A 166 7.66 -9.73 -12.25
N ARG A 167 8.92 -10.08 -11.92
CA ARG A 167 9.52 -11.34 -12.40
C ARG A 167 8.69 -12.52 -11.96
N LEU A 168 8.38 -12.63 -10.67
CA LEU A 168 7.54 -13.71 -10.13
C LEU A 168 6.17 -13.78 -10.80
N TRP A 169 5.56 -12.62 -11.07
CA TRP A 169 4.28 -12.52 -11.77
C TRP A 169 4.34 -13.07 -13.20
N SER A 170 5.49 -12.91 -13.87
CA SER A 170 5.72 -13.37 -15.26
C SER A 170 6.22 -14.82 -15.39
N ILE A 171 6.38 -15.59 -14.30
CA ILE A 171 6.84 -17.01 -14.34
C ILE A 171 5.68 -17.95 -14.73
N ASN A 172 4.96 -17.58 -15.77
CA ASN A 172 3.81 -18.26 -16.34
C ASN A 172 3.91 -18.00 -17.84
#